data_AF-A0AAD5BBS6-F1
#
_entry.id   AF-A0AAD5BBS6-F1
#
_cell.length_a   1.000
_cell.length_b   1.000
_cell.length_c   1.000
_cell.angle_alpha   90.00
_cell.angle_beta   90.00
_cell.angle_gamma   90.00
#
_symmetry.space_group_name_H-M   'P 1'
#
loop_
_entity.id
_entity.type
_entity.pdbx_description
1 polymer ?
#
loop_
_entity_poly.entity_id
_entity_poly.type
_entity_poly.pdbx_seq_one_letter_code
_entity_poly.pdbx_strand_id
1 'polypeptide(L)'
;MLSARLRPLPKHTNISMKRNKVKAIDDTRSDTDSHIPASASASASAAAATTTSTDQRHHLHTTSRHHHPAQSKHSILIPSPLNTLLHSDRHMKYHFYNLGGDFIRVSAYRRFKELFCIGGGSFIKEIVFDLSTFLKRELNDEKSGFHLQFKNYLTSNSTILQEKEPSWCVCDHHFGLRNWLFIVFGYMLQNYKEEEVHECLDDVIKMYMNARKLDHNNIRIIRDERDNFTLATFQNYINTVEIQENLLFDTRNNSSSRFVTISPAYNQRIYLPPLPRLHNRDLLVKALMHKEFYRLLLDPRHKFAQTMQSHNYDLSFGEYGLVRREISFLDGLGDFFLAQETSRLIFDLCCNTNSVNGNDESILDAQVSSQTYNLLKMILATNTLMSKLTKCYNLHQGLNDPIINTRIADEWIPYTTSGVLPKEKDPDEVRIYEEEFLGDFFESYMAALLIEQPQVAKSFIREIYKRLISVMTRTLPPEVTYQNWTMNILGRNIYGKKEVA
;
A
#
# COMPACT_ATOMS: atom_id res chain seq x y z
N MET A 1 6.29 -37.89 -38.11
CA MET A 1 6.31 -38.26 -36.68
C MET A 1 7.67 -37.92 -36.10
N LEU A 2 7.80 -36.76 -35.46
CA LEU A 2 8.99 -36.37 -34.68
C LEU A 2 8.49 -35.47 -33.54
N SER A 3 8.61 -35.95 -32.30
CA SER A 3 8.20 -35.25 -31.09
C SER A 3 9.21 -34.13 -30.78
N ALA A 4 8.77 -32.88 -30.80
CA ALA A 4 9.56 -31.78 -30.28
C ALA A 4 9.52 -31.81 -28.75
N ARG A 5 10.64 -32.17 -28.13
CA ARG A 5 10.87 -32.10 -26.68
C ARG A 5 10.75 -30.64 -26.24
N LEU A 6 9.75 -30.36 -25.39
CA LEU A 6 9.66 -29.12 -24.62
C LEU A 6 10.91 -29.01 -23.72
N ARG A 7 11.59 -27.86 -23.79
CA ARG A 7 12.70 -27.56 -22.87
C ARG A 7 12.15 -27.32 -21.46
N PRO A 8 12.85 -27.75 -20.39
CA PRO A 8 12.48 -27.39 -19.03
C PRO A 8 12.63 -25.87 -18.83
N LEU A 9 11.66 -25.27 -18.12
CA LEU A 9 11.72 -23.90 -17.62
C LEU A 9 12.96 -23.72 -16.71
N PRO A 10 13.63 -22.56 -16.75
CA PRO A 10 14.74 -22.29 -15.84
C PRO A 10 14.24 -22.18 -14.40
N LYS A 11 14.92 -22.87 -13.49
CA LYS A 11 14.73 -22.73 -12.04
C LYS A 11 15.03 -21.29 -11.64
N HIS A 12 14.05 -20.60 -11.04
CA HIS A 12 14.29 -19.30 -10.42
C HIS A 12 15.26 -19.45 -9.25
N THR A 13 16.42 -18.82 -9.35
CA THR A 13 17.35 -18.63 -8.24
C THR A 13 16.72 -17.72 -7.20
N ASN A 14 16.55 -18.25 -5.98
CA ASN A 14 16.18 -17.52 -4.78
C ASN A 14 17.12 -16.33 -4.53
N ILE A 15 16.68 -15.11 -4.83
CA ILE A 15 17.27 -13.90 -4.24
C ILE A 15 16.48 -13.58 -2.98
N SER A 16 16.82 -14.30 -1.91
CA SER A 16 16.54 -13.88 -0.55
C SER A 16 17.44 -12.69 -0.26
N MET A 17 16.87 -11.50 -0.07
CA MET A 17 17.60 -10.35 0.48
C MET A 17 18.01 -10.67 1.93
N LYS A 18 19.15 -11.34 2.09
CA LYS A 18 19.88 -11.40 3.36
C LYS A 18 20.43 -10.01 3.65
N ARG A 19 19.97 -9.41 4.75
CA ARG A 19 20.62 -8.28 5.42
C ARG A 19 22.06 -8.69 5.79
N ASN A 20 23.03 -8.25 4.99
CA ASN A 20 24.43 -8.31 5.38
C ASN A 20 24.79 -7.04 6.15
N LYS A 21 24.91 -7.18 7.48
CA LYS A 21 25.83 -6.37 8.28
C LYS A 21 27.25 -6.77 7.86
N VAL A 22 27.96 -5.88 7.17
CA VAL A 22 29.42 -5.99 7.08
C VAL A 22 30.04 -4.74 7.67
N LYS A 23 30.82 -5.02 8.70
CA LYS A 23 31.74 -4.15 9.44
C LYS A 23 32.94 -3.96 8.50
N ALA A 24 33.21 -2.73 8.08
CA ALA A 24 34.38 -2.45 7.25
C ALA A 24 35.65 -2.55 8.13
N ILE A 25 36.48 -3.55 7.81
CA ILE A 25 37.91 -3.55 8.04
C ILE A 25 38.48 -3.58 6.62
N ASP A 26 39.32 -2.61 6.28
CA ASP A 26 40.46 -2.90 5.41
C ASP A 26 41.57 -1.88 5.62
N ASP A 27 42.73 -2.42 5.94
CA ASP A 27 44.05 -1.81 5.84
C ASP A 27 44.48 -1.80 4.37
N THR A 28 45.10 -0.71 3.91
CA THR A 28 46.41 -0.79 3.20
C THR A 28 47.02 0.60 2.95
N ARG A 29 48.11 0.84 3.70
CA ARG A 29 49.37 1.55 3.40
C ARG A 29 49.53 2.38 2.11
N SER A 30 50.05 3.60 2.29
CA SER A 30 51.26 4.07 1.61
C SER A 30 52.10 4.99 2.52
N ASP A 31 53.42 4.91 2.34
CA ASP A 31 54.50 5.37 3.23
C ASP A 31 54.68 6.90 3.35
N THR A 32 55.20 7.36 4.50
CA THR A 32 56.48 8.11 4.58
C THR A 32 56.92 8.38 6.03
N ASP A 33 58.23 8.20 6.22
CA ASP A 33 59.13 8.34 7.37
C ASP A 33 58.84 9.35 8.51
N SER A 34 59.08 8.94 9.76
CA SER A 34 60.19 9.45 10.61
C SER A 34 60.19 8.92 12.08
N HIS A 35 61.33 8.33 12.47
CA HIS A 35 62.01 8.28 13.79
C HIS A 35 61.29 8.01 15.16
N ILE A 36 61.51 6.79 15.73
CA ILE A 36 62.22 6.40 17.00
C ILE A 36 61.91 7.16 18.34
N PRO A 37 61.87 6.55 19.57
CA PRO A 37 61.29 5.27 20.09
C PRO A 37 60.68 5.36 21.55
N ALA A 38 60.32 4.19 22.12
CA ALA A 38 60.53 3.77 23.53
C ALA A 38 59.37 3.70 24.58
N SER A 39 59.45 2.58 25.33
CA SER A 39 58.84 2.16 26.63
C SER A 39 57.40 1.60 26.59
N ALA A 40 57.19 0.27 26.73
CA ALA A 40 57.20 -0.57 27.94
C ALA A 40 56.07 -0.18 28.93
N SER A 41 55.06 -0.99 29.27
CA SER A 41 55.04 -2.28 29.99
C SER A 41 53.55 -2.61 30.28
N ALA A 42 53.02 -3.82 30.01
CA ALA A 42 52.93 -5.03 30.85
C ALA A 42 51.91 -5.03 32.01
N SER A 43 51.31 -6.21 32.24
CA SER A 43 50.36 -6.68 33.28
C SER A 43 48.87 -6.34 33.05
N ALA A 44 47.95 -7.26 32.69
CA ALA A 44 47.62 -8.64 33.09
C ALA A 44 47.04 -8.77 34.51
N SER A 45 45.74 -9.07 34.60
CA SER A 45 45.21 -10.16 35.44
C SER A 45 43.69 -10.32 35.25
N ALA A 46 43.32 -11.52 34.84
CA ALA A 46 41.97 -12.06 34.85
C ALA A 46 41.53 -12.44 36.27
N ALA A 47 40.22 -12.44 36.53
CA ALA A 47 39.52 -13.50 37.26
C ALA A 47 38.01 -13.27 37.22
N ALA A 48 37.30 -14.26 36.72
CA ALA A 48 35.86 -14.42 36.81
C ALA A 48 35.45 -14.94 38.19
N ALA A 49 34.27 -14.57 38.68
CA ALA A 49 33.38 -15.49 39.39
C ALA A 49 31.97 -14.90 39.54
N THR A 50 31.03 -15.70 39.09
CA THR A 50 29.58 -15.65 39.15
C THR A 50 29.05 -15.71 40.58
N THR A 51 28.02 -14.94 40.93
CA THR A 51 26.95 -15.40 41.84
C THR A 51 25.68 -14.57 41.68
N THR A 52 24.58 -15.30 41.66
CA THR A 52 23.18 -14.96 41.46
C THR A 52 22.47 -14.42 42.72
N SER A 53 21.32 -13.79 42.44
CA SER A 53 20.06 -13.76 43.21
C SER A 53 19.77 -12.65 44.23
N THR A 54 18.81 -11.81 43.79
CA THR A 54 17.54 -11.43 44.47
C THR A 54 17.56 -10.60 45.74
N ASP A 55 17.06 -9.36 45.57
CA ASP A 55 15.93 -8.76 46.28
C ASP A 55 15.85 -8.92 47.80
N GLN A 56 16.16 -7.82 48.49
CA GLN A 56 15.18 -6.96 49.16
C GLN A 56 15.96 -5.95 49.99
N ARG A 57 15.65 -4.66 49.85
CA ARG A 57 15.34 -3.75 50.98
C ARG A 57 15.18 -2.28 50.55
N HIS A 58 14.03 -1.78 50.95
CA HIS A 58 13.76 -0.44 51.47
C HIS A 58 13.91 0.79 50.56
N HIS A 59 12.73 1.21 50.08
CA HIS A 59 12.22 2.58 50.09
C HIS A 59 13.10 3.61 50.82
N LEU A 60 13.68 4.51 50.04
CA LEU A 60 13.96 5.87 50.45
C LEU A 60 13.39 6.80 49.38
N HIS A 61 12.27 7.43 49.73
CA HIS A 61 11.72 8.56 49.01
C HIS A 61 12.71 9.73 49.08
N THR A 62 13.36 10.03 47.95
CA THR A 62 13.90 11.36 47.71
C THR A 62 13.05 12.00 46.62
N THR A 63 12.11 12.82 47.07
CA THR A 63 11.37 13.79 46.25
C THR A 63 12.35 14.77 45.60
N SER A 64 12.80 14.46 44.39
CA SER A 64 13.39 15.47 43.50
C SER A 64 12.26 16.13 42.71
N ARG A 65 11.76 17.24 43.26
CA ARG A 65 11.04 18.26 42.49
C ARG A 65 12.05 18.87 41.52
N HIS A 66 12.11 18.37 40.29
CA HIS A 66 12.43 19.13 39.08
C HIS A 66 12.13 18.20 37.89
N HIS A 67 10.84 17.95 37.65
CA HIS A 67 10.39 17.65 36.29
C HIS A 67 10.58 18.93 35.48
N HIS A 68 11.76 19.13 34.91
CA HIS A 68 11.82 19.86 33.66
C HIS A 68 11.07 18.99 32.65
N PRO A 69 9.94 19.46 32.08
CA PRO A 69 9.45 18.81 30.88
C PRO A 69 10.60 18.89 29.88
N ALA A 70 11.06 17.74 29.38
CA ALA A 70 11.91 17.74 28.21
C ALA A 70 11.20 18.65 27.20
N GLN A 71 11.82 19.75 26.80
CA GLN A 71 11.24 20.63 25.81
C GLN A 71 11.37 19.93 24.46
N SER A 72 10.29 19.92 23.67
CA SER A 72 10.36 19.40 22.31
C SER A 72 11.44 20.16 21.54
N LYS A 73 12.21 19.45 20.70
CA LYS A 73 13.27 20.07 19.88
C LYS A 73 12.74 21.18 18.95
N HIS A 74 11.41 21.23 18.76
CA HIS A 74 10.70 22.19 17.92
C HIS A 74 9.41 22.65 18.60
N SER A 75 9.23 23.96 18.78
CA SER A 75 7.95 24.55 19.20
C SER A 75 6.99 24.55 18.00
N ILE A 76 6.08 23.58 17.97
CA ILE A 76 5.05 23.48 16.93
C ILE A 76 3.79 24.14 17.52
N LEU A 77 3.30 25.19 16.90
CA LEU A 77 1.97 25.70 17.20
C LEU A 77 0.97 24.68 16.62
N ILE A 78 -0.19 24.43 17.21
CA ILE A 78 -1.25 23.57 16.64
C ILE A 78 -2.64 24.12 17.01
N PRO A 79 -3.72 23.76 16.29
CA PRO A 79 -5.07 24.15 16.69
C PRO A 79 -5.40 23.57 18.08
N SER A 80 -6.01 24.37 18.96
CA SER A 80 -6.44 23.89 20.27
C SER A 80 -7.40 22.70 20.21
N PRO A 81 -8.34 22.61 19.23
CA PRO A 81 -9.18 21.42 19.04
C PRO A 81 -8.36 20.17 18.75
N LEU A 82 -7.34 20.27 17.88
CA LEU A 82 -6.43 19.17 17.60
C LEU A 82 -5.61 18.78 18.84
N ASN A 83 -5.08 19.75 19.59
CA ASN A 83 -4.34 19.44 20.82
C ASN A 83 -5.22 18.72 21.85
N THR A 84 -6.48 19.13 21.97
CA THR A 84 -7.46 18.50 22.85
C THR A 84 -7.73 17.06 22.41
N LEU A 85 -7.96 16.83 21.11
CA LEU A 85 -8.16 15.49 20.54
C LEU A 85 -6.96 14.56 20.76
N LEU A 86 -5.74 15.07 20.62
CA LEU A 86 -4.52 14.30 20.83
C LEU A 86 -4.28 13.92 22.30
N HIS A 87 -4.85 14.67 23.24
CA HIS A 87 -4.81 14.36 24.67
C HIS A 87 -5.96 13.47 25.13
N SER A 88 -7.16 13.71 24.60
CA SER A 88 -8.37 13.02 25.03
C SER A 88 -8.45 11.58 24.51
N ASP A 89 -7.86 11.31 23.35
CA ASP A 89 -7.91 9.99 22.74
C ASP A 89 -6.53 9.54 22.21
N ARG A 90 -5.98 8.51 22.87
CA ARG A 90 -4.69 7.90 22.52
C ARG A 90 -4.68 7.32 21.10
N HIS A 91 -5.85 7.02 20.52
CA HIS A 91 -6.01 6.43 19.19
C HIS A 91 -6.05 7.49 18.08
N MET A 92 -6.48 8.72 18.37
CA MET A 92 -6.54 9.82 17.38
C MET A 92 -5.20 10.12 16.74
N LYS A 93 -4.13 10.14 17.54
CA LYS A 93 -2.75 10.32 17.04
C LYS A 93 -2.38 9.26 16.01
N TYR A 94 -2.67 7.98 16.31
CA TYR A 94 -2.36 6.88 15.41
C TYR A 94 -3.22 6.94 14.15
N HIS A 95 -4.48 7.35 14.29
CA HIS A 95 -5.38 7.48 13.18
C HIS A 95 -4.92 8.57 12.20
N PHE A 96 -4.75 9.82 12.67
CA PHE A 96 -4.35 10.91 11.79
C PHE A 96 -3.01 10.63 11.11
N TYR A 97 -2.07 10.01 11.82
CA TYR A 97 -0.82 9.55 11.24
C TYR A 97 -1.02 8.57 10.06
N ASN A 98 -1.93 7.60 10.19
CA ASN A 98 -2.21 6.67 9.10
C ASN A 98 -2.97 7.33 7.95
N LEU A 99 -4.03 8.08 8.26
CA LEU A 99 -4.87 8.72 7.26
C LEU A 99 -4.07 9.71 6.41
N GLY A 100 -3.30 10.60 7.04
CA GLY A 100 -2.46 11.55 6.33
C GLY A 100 -1.33 10.87 5.56
N GLY A 101 -0.72 9.83 6.12
CA GLY A 101 0.31 9.04 5.43
C GLY A 101 -0.22 8.36 4.17
N ASP A 102 -1.40 7.73 4.25
CA ASP A 102 -2.04 7.05 3.13
C ASP A 102 -2.52 8.06 2.06
N PHE A 103 -3.07 9.21 2.47
CA PHE A 103 -3.43 10.30 1.55
C PHE A 103 -2.23 10.85 0.77
N ILE A 104 -1.11 11.10 1.45
CA ILE A 104 0.12 11.58 0.80
C ILE A 104 0.56 10.57 -0.26
N ARG A 105 0.51 9.26 0.03
CA ARG A 105 0.90 8.22 -0.93
C ARG A 105 -0.02 8.20 -2.15
N VAL A 106 -1.34 8.16 -1.95
CA VAL A 106 -2.33 8.17 -3.05
C VAL A 106 -2.13 9.40 -3.93
N SER A 107 -2.06 10.57 -3.30
CA SER A 107 -2.03 11.84 -4.00
C SER A 107 -0.69 12.07 -4.70
N ALA A 108 0.43 11.69 -4.07
CA ALA A 108 1.74 11.75 -4.71
C ALA A 108 1.81 10.76 -5.90
N TYR A 109 1.32 9.53 -5.74
CA TYR A 109 1.30 8.54 -6.81
C TYR A 109 0.50 9.03 -8.03
N ARG A 110 -0.66 9.68 -7.77
CA ARG A 110 -1.48 10.31 -8.82
C ARG A 110 -0.76 11.49 -9.50
N ARG A 111 -0.09 12.35 -8.75
CA ARG A 111 0.62 13.55 -9.29
C ARG A 111 1.84 13.19 -10.10
N PHE A 112 2.55 12.13 -9.72
CA PHE A 112 3.69 11.62 -10.46
C PHE A 112 3.30 10.71 -11.64
N LYS A 113 2.02 10.70 -12.06
CA LYS A 113 1.57 9.99 -13.26
C LYS A 113 2.37 10.36 -14.50
N GLU A 114 2.83 11.61 -14.63
CA GLU A 114 3.65 12.01 -15.78
C GLU A 114 5.04 11.32 -15.81
N LEU A 115 5.55 10.91 -14.63
CA LEU A 115 6.80 10.15 -14.51
C LEU A 115 6.64 8.68 -14.88
N PHE A 116 5.44 8.27 -15.24
CA PHE A 116 5.15 6.91 -15.64
C PHE A 116 5.87 6.50 -16.93
N CYS A 117 6.00 7.43 -17.88
CA CYS A 117 6.70 7.22 -19.16
C CYS A 117 8.20 6.90 -18.97
N ILE A 118 8.72 7.01 -17.75
CA ILE A 118 10.13 6.89 -17.38
C ILE A 118 10.42 5.49 -16.84
N GLY A 119 9.70 5.09 -15.78
CA GLY A 119 9.98 3.85 -15.06
C GLY A 119 8.73 3.05 -14.67
N GLY A 120 7.54 3.49 -15.09
CA GLY A 120 6.27 2.83 -14.81
C GLY A 120 5.81 2.97 -13.36
N GLY A 121 4.81 2.19 -12.97
CA GLY A 121 4.22 2.24 -11.63
C GLY A 121 5.24 1.96 -10.51
N SER A 122 6.17 1.01 -10.71
CA SER A 122 7.20 0.68 -9.71
C SER A 122 8.12 1.86 -9.38
N PHE A 123 8.53 2.63 -10.38
CA PHE A 123 9.35 3.83 -10.16
C PHE A 123 8.58 4.92 -9.41
N ILE A 124 7.29 5.08 -9.71
CA ILE A 124 6.45 5.99 -8.93
C ILE A 124 6.29 5.49 -7.49
N LYS A 125 6.10 4.18 -7.26
CA LYS A 125 6.08 3.59 -5.91
C LYS A 125 7.41 3.89 -5.18
N GLU A 126 8.55 3.79 -5.86
CA GLU A 126 9.86 4.18 -5.31
C GLU A 126 9.94 5.66 -4.97
N ILE A 127 9.45 6.57 -5.82
CA ILE A 127 9.41 8.01 -5.53
C ILE A 127 8.49 8.31 -4.34
N VAL A 128 7.32 7.66 -4.26
CA VAL A 128 6.39 7.83 -3.14
C VAL A 128 7.00 7.32 -1.83
N PHE A 129 7.73 6.20 -1.89
CA PHE A 129 8.49 5.69 -0.75
C PHE A 129 9.67 6.61 -0.41
N ASP A 130 10.36 7.13 -1.43
CA ASP A 130 11.47 8.05 -1.26
C ASP A 130 11.01 9.36 -0.63
N LEU A 131 9.85 9.92 -1.02
CA LEU A 131 9.26 11.09 -0.38
C LEU A 131 9.12 10.85 1.13
N SER A 132 8.65 9.67 1.54
CA SER A 132 8.53 9.30 2.95
C SER A 132 9.89 9.20 3.68
N THR A 133 10.93 8.69 3.02
CA THR A 133 12.28 8.58 3.60
C THR A 133 13.08 9.88 3.53
N PHE A 134 12.88 10.68 2.50
CA PHE A 134 13.42 12.01 2.28
C PHE A 134 12.95 12.94 3.38
N LEU A 135 11.64 12.95 3.65
CA LEU A 135 11.09 13.69 4.80
C LEU A 135 11.78 13.27 6.10
N LYS A 136 12.02 11.97 6.31
CA LYS A 136 12.76 11.49 7.49
C LYS A 136 14.23 11.97 7.51
N ARG A 137 14.92 12.01 6.36
CA ARG A 137 16.33 12.34 6.27
C ARG A 137 16.58 13.85 6.38
N GLU A 138 15.92 14.64 5.54
CA GLU A 138 16.13 16.09 5.47
C GLU A 138 15.61 16.81 6.72
N LEU A 139 14.55 16.31 7.36
CA LEU A 139 14.07 16.88 8.63
C LEU A 139 15.00 16.57 9.82
N ASN A 140 15.94 15.65 9.69
CA ASN A 140 16.92 15.31 10.74
C ASN A 140 18.35 15.78 10.41
N ASP A 141 18.61 16.20 9.17
CA ASP A 141 19.89 16.76 8.75
C ASP A 141 19.87 18.29 8.82
N GLU A 142 20.27 18.83 9.97
CA GLU A 142 20.34 20.29 10.21
C GLU A 142 21.29 21.02 9.25
N LYS A 143 22.16 20.29 8.53
CA LYS A 143 23.10 20.87 7.56
C LYS A 143 22.51 20.98 6.15
N SER A 144 21.34 20.39 5.90
CA SER A 144 20.66 20.51 4.61
C SER A 144 20.07 21.91 4.43
N GLY A 145 20.34 22.55 3.29
CA GLY A 145 19.72 23.83 2.94
C GLY A 145 18.18 23.76 2.84
N PHE A 146 17.63 22.56 2.61
CA PHE A 146 16.18 22.32 2.54
C PHE A 146 15.57 22.03 3.92
N HIS A 147 16.38 21.66 4.93
CA HIS A 147 15.91 21.43 6.29
C HIS A 147 15.16 22.64 6.85
N LEU A 148 15.75 23.84 6.74
CA LEU A 148 15.17 25.06 7.27
C LEU A 148 13.86 25.43 6.55
N GLN A 149 13.80 25.21 5.24
CA GLN A 149 12.59 25.46 4.44
C GLN A 149 11.44 24.54 4.87
N PHE A 150 11.70 23.23 4.96
CA PHE A 150 10.71 22.25 5.40
C PHE A 150 10.29 22.45 6.86
N LYS A 151 11.26 22.75 7.74
CA LYS A 151 11.00 23.07 9.15
C LYS A 151 10.09 24.28 9.25
N ASN A 152 10.44 25.39 8.59
CA ASN A 152 9.65 26.62 8.63
C ASN A 152 8.25 26.40 8.08
N TYR A 153 8.10 25.69 6.96
CA TYR A 153 6.78 25.35 6.41
C TYR A 153 5.93 24.56 7.41
N LEU A 154 6.50 23.52 8.03
CA LEU A 154 5.80 22.66 8.98
C LEU A 154 5.51 23.30 10.34
N THR A 155 6.32 24.28 10.77
CA THR A 155 6.10 25.02 12.02
C THR A 155 5.29 26.31 11.81
N SER A 156 5.13 26.74 10.57
CA SER A 156 4.31 27.90 10.19
C SER A 156 2.88 27.41 9.91
N ASN A 157 2.05 27.45 10.94
CA ASN A 157 0.65 27.02 10.81
C ASN A 157 -0.18 27.92 9.90
N SER A 158 0.22 29.19 9.77
CA SER A 158 -0.37 30.13 8.83
C SER A 158 -0.13 29.75 7.36
N THR A 159 0.66 28.73 7.07
CA THR A 159 0.86 28.21 5.70
C THR A 159 0.08 26.93 5.42
N ILE A 160 -0.33 26.17 6.43
CA ILE A 160 -0.99 24.85 6.24
C ILE A 160 -2.49 24.89 6.58
N LEU A 161 -2.91 25.70 7.55
CA LEU A 161 -4.23 25.62 8.19
C LEU A 161 -4.98 26.97 8.17
N GLN A 162 -4.75 27.81 7.15
CA GLN A 162 -5.22 29.21 7.10
C GLN A 162 -6.70 29.41 7.49
N GLU A 163 -6.94 30.52 8.21
CA GLU A 163 -8.18 31.27 8.48
C GLU A 163 -9.36 30.63 9.23
N LYS A 164 -9.48 29.30 9.36
CA LYS A 164 -10.70 28.69 9.97
C LYS A 164 -10.61 28.26 11.43
N GLU A 165 -9.42 28.22 12.01
CA GLU A 165 -9.23 27.68 13.37
C GLU A 165 -9.52 28.73 14.46
N PRO A 166 -10.38 28.41 15.45
CA PRO A 166 -10.83 29.38 16.44
C PRO A 166 -9.76 29.75 17.48
N SER A 167 -8.77 28.88 17.70
CA SER A 167 -7.68 29.13 18.64
C SER A 167 -6.48 28.24 18.41
N TRP A 168 -5.31 28.72 18.83
CA TRP A 168 -4.02 28.07 18.65
C TRP A 168 -3.31 27.89 20.00
N CYS A 169 -2.60 26.77 20.16
CA CYS A 169 -1.77 26.52 21.34
C CYS A 169 -0.42 25.92 20.94
N VAL A 170 0.60 26.11 21.79
CA VAL A 170 1.88 25.42 21.61
C VAL A 170 1.69 23.95 21.94
N CYS A 171 2.07 23.08 21.02
CA CYS A 171 2.04 21.63 21.20
C CYS A 171 3.05 21.22 22.28
N ASP A 172 2.54 20.59 23.33
CA ASP A 172 3.30 19.95 24.41
C ASP A 172 3.69 18.49 24.08
N HIS A 173 3.03 17.88 23.09
CA HIS A 173 3.40 16.57 22.57
C HIS A 173 4.74 16.61 21.83
N HIS A 174 5.55 15.57 22.05
CA HIS A 174 6.81 15.39 21.33
C HIS A 174 6.58 14.61 20.03
N PHE A 175 6.49 15.34 18.91
CA PHE A 175 6.44 14.75 17.57
C PHE A 175 7.72 15.05 16.79
N GLY A 176 8.22 14.05 16.06
CA GLY A 176 9.12 14.34 14.95
C GLY A 176 8.33 15.01 13.83
N LEU A 177 8.95 15.96 13.11
CA LEU A 177 8.29 16.75 12.06
C LEU A 177 7.64 15.90 10.96
N ARG A 178 8.19 14.73 10.64
CA ARG A 178 7.55 13.75 9.72
C ARG A 178 6.21 13.24 10.26
N ASN A 179 6.17 12.89 11.54
CA ASN A 179 4.93 12.40 12.16
C ASN A 179 3.91 13.53 12.27
N TRP A 180 4.39 14.76 12.54
CA TRP A 180 3.57 15.96 12.51
C TRP A 180 2.95 16.19 11.14
N LEU A 181 3.72 16.09 10.04
CA LEU A 181 3.21 16.19 8.68
C LEU A 181 2.03 15.22 8.45
N PHE A 182 2.18 13.94 8.84
CA PHE A 182 1.10 12.99 8.64
C PHE A 182 -0.12 13.29 9.53
N ILE A 183 0.11 13.72 10.77
CA ILE A 183 -0.98 14.08 11.69
C ILE A 183 -1.74 15.31 11.18
N VAL A 184 -1.07 16.37 10.72
CA VAL A 184 -1.74 17.58 10.25
C VAL A 184 -2.53 17.32 8.98
N PHE A 185 -2.01 16.54 8.04
CA PHE A 185 -2.77 16.12 6.84
C PHE A 185 -3.98 15.26 7.20
N GLY A 186 -3.83 14.33 8.15
CA GLY A 186 -4.96 13.53 8.65
C GLY A 186 -6.05 14.40 9.29
N TYR A 187 -5.66 15.40 10.08
CA TYR A 187 -6.58 16.37 10.68
C TYR A 187 -7.29 17.24 9.62
N MET A 188 -6.56 17.69 8.60
CA MET A 188 -7.11 18.48 7.52
C MET A 188 -8.15 17.71 6.71
N LEU A 189 -7.89 16.44 6.37
CA LEU A 189 -8.84 15.60 5.63
C LEU A 189 -10.17 15.39 6.36
N GLN A 190 -10.17 15.61 7.68
CA GLN A 190 -11.36 15.49 8.51
C GLN A 190 -12.14 16.81 8.63
N ASN A 191 -11.44 17.94 8.71
CA ASN A 191 -12.06 19.22 9.08
C ASN A 191 -12.09 20.25 7.94
N TYR A 192 -11.39 19.99 6.83
CA TYR A 192 -11.23 20.88 5.69
C TYR A 192 -11.71 20.22 4.41
N LYS A 193 -11.85 21.02 3.34
CA LYS A 193 -12.16 20.49 2.02
C LYS A 193 -10.95 19.76 1.46
N GLU A 194 -11.19 18.67 0.71
CA GLU A 194 -10.13 17.81 0.17
C GLU A 194 -9.20 18.59 -0.77
N GLU A 195 -9.73 19.59 -1.48
CA GLU A 195 -8.97 20.50 -2.35
C GLU A 195 -7.93 21.33 -1.58
N GLU A 196 -8.27 21.82 -0.39
CA GLU A 196 -7.37 22.61 0.46
C GLU A 196 -6.20 21.74 0.94
N VAL A 197 -6.46 20.45 1.23
CA VAL A 197 -5.42 19.49 1.60
C VAL A 197 -4.50 19.19 0.42
N HIS A 198 -5.06 19.12 -0.79
CA HIS A 198 -4.28 18.94 -2.00
C HIS A 198 -3.30 20.08 -2.24
N GLU A 199 -3.71 21.34 -2.10
CA GLU A 199 -2.83 22.51 -2.24
C GLU A 199 -1.62 22.43 -1.30
N CYS A 200 -1.85 22.08 -0.03
CA CYS A 200 -0.76 21.90 0.94
C CYS A 200 0.20 20.78 0.53
N LEU A 201 -0.30 19.68 -0.04
CA LEU A 201 0.58 18.62 -0.53
C LEU A 201 1.39 19.07 -1.75
N ASP A 202 0.88 19.97 -2.58
CA ASP A 202 1.62 20.47 -3.74
C ASP A 202 2.87 21.24 -3.32
N ASP A 203 2.80 22.02 -2.23
CA ASP A 203 3.97 22.68 -1.65
C ASP A 203 5.01 21.67 -1.16
N VAL A 204 4.57 20.61 -0.48
CA VAL A 204 5.46 19.53 0.00
C VAL A 204 6.16 18.82 -1.16
N ILE A 205 5.42 18.51 -2.23
CA ILE A 205 5.96 17.88 -3.43
C ILE A 205 6.94 18.84 -4.13
N LYS A 206 6.61 20.11 -4.26
CA LYS A 206 7.49 21.12 -4.87
C LYS A 206 8.82 21.23 -4.13
N MET A 207 8.79 21.27 -2.80
CA MET A 207 10.00 21.27 -1.99
C MET A 207 10.83 19.99 -2.19
N TYR A 208 10.19 18.82 -2.27
CA TYR A 208 10.86 17.55 -2.58
C TYR A 208 11.54 17.56 -3.96
N MET A 209 10.81 18.01 -5.00
CA MET A 209 11.31 18.06 -6.37
C MET A 209 12.52 18.99 -6.50
N ASN A 210 12.47 20.16 -5.85
CA ASN A 210 13.58 21.12 -5.82
C ASN A 210 14.83 20.53 -5.16
N ALA A 211 14.66 19.70 -4.13
CA ALA A 211 15.78 19.09 -3.41
C ALA A 211 16.43 17.93 -4.17
N ARG A 212 15.63 17.12 -4.88
CA ARG A 212 16.12 15.94 -5.61
C ARG A 212 16.74 16.26 -6.96
N LYS A 213 16.51 17.45 -7.53
CA LYS A 213 16.97 17.84 -8.88
C LYS A 213 16.85 16.66 -9.86
N LEU A 214 15.64 16.11 -9.99
CA LEU A 214 15.42 14.92 -10.84
C LEU A 214 16.02 15.19 -12.22
N ASP A 215 17.12 14.50 -12.52
CA ASP A 215 17.89 14.74 -13.73
C ASP A 215 17.09 14.17 -14.90
N HIS A 216 16.41 15.06 -15.62
CA HIS A 216 15.57 14.72 -16.77
C HIS A 216 16.36 14.08 -17.92
N ASN A 217 17.69 14.11 -17.87
CA ASN A 217 18.56 13.66 -18.96
C ASN A 217 18.95 12.18 -18.91
N ASN A 218 18.84 11.49 -17.76
CA ASN A 218 19.11 10.05 -17.62
C ASN A 218 17.87 9.17 -17.84
N ILE A 219 16.85 9.75 -18.46
CA ILE A 219 15.51 9.18 -18.56
C ILE A 219 15.35 8.64 -19.97
N ARG A 220 15.15 7.32 -20.13
CA ARG A 220 14.71 6.73 -21.40
C ARG A 220 13.26 7.17 -21.62
N ILE A 221 13.09 8.35 -22.22
CA ILE A 221 11.79 8.84 -22.66
C ILE A 221 11.37 7.93 -23.83
N ILE A 222 10.11 7.49 -23.83
CA ILE A 222 9.48 6.81 -24.97
C ILE A 222 9.64 7.71 -26.20
N ARG A 223 10.60 7.40 -27.07
CA ARG A 223 10.93 8.22 -28.25
C ARG A 223 11.18 7.38 -29.50
N ASP A 224 11.27 6.07 -29.36
CA ASP A 224 11.71 5.16 -30.41
C ASP A 224 10.49 4.80 -31.28
N GLU A 225 10.65 4.73 -32.61
CA GLU A 225 9.56 4.39 -33.55
C GLU A 225 8.86 3.06 -33.19
N ARG A 226 9.66 2.09 -32.70
CA ARG A 226 9.16 0.80 -32.24
C ARG A 226 8.25 0.92 -31.02
N ASP A 227 8.58 1.79 -30.07
CA ASP A 227 7.76 1.98 -28.87
C ASP A 227 6.40 2.59 -29.26
N ASN A 228 6.41 3.58 -30.15
CA ASN A 228 5.19 4.18 -30.69
C ASN A 228 4.32 3.15 -31.43
N PHE A 229 4.93 2.30 -32.26
CA PHE A 229 4.21 1.23 -32.95
C PHE A 229 3.63 0.19 -31.97
N THR A 230 4.40 -0.19 -30.95
CA THR A 230 3.96 -1.12 -29.89
C THR A 230 2.76 -0.56 -29.14
N LEU A 231 2.83 0.72 -28.74
CA LEU A 231 1.72 1.41 -28.07
C LEU A 231 0.50 1.54 -28.97
N ALA A 232 0.67 1.87 -30.26
CA ALA A 232 -0.43 1.93 -31.21
C ALA A 232 -1.12 0.56 -31.40
N THR A 233 -0.32 -0.50 -31.49
CA THR A 233 -0.84 -1.88 -31.59
C THR A 233 -1.57 -2.29 -30.31
N PHE A 234 -1.05 -1.89 -29.15
CA PHE A 234 -1.68 -2.13 -27.86
C PHE A 234 -2.99 -1.36 -27.71
N GLN A 235 -3.02 -0.10 -28.13
CA GLN A 235 -4.23 0.72 -28.16
C GLN A 235 -5.29 0.13 -29.09
N ASN A 236 -4.88 -0.41 -30.24
CA ASN A 236 -5.80 -1.10 -31.14
C ASN A 236 -6.42 -2.33 -30.44
N TYR A 237 -5.63 -3.13 -29.72
CA TYR A 237 -6.16 -4.23 -28.92
C TYR A 237 -7.21 -3.73 -27.92
N ILE A 238 -6.89 -2.70 -27.13
CA ILE A 238 -7.82 -2.08 -26.16
C ILE A 238 -9.13 -1.66 -26.82
N ASN A 239 -9.06 -1.05 -28.00
CA ASN A 239 -10.24 -0.58 -28.70
C ASN A 239 -11.10 -1.74 -29.22
N THR A 240 -10.49 -2.87 -29.60
CA THR A 240 -11.18 -3.99 -30.26
C THR A 240 -11.62 -5.14 -29.35
N VAL A 241 -10.98 -5.35 -28.20
CA VAL A 241 -11.28 -6.51 -27.33
C VAL A 241 -12.70 -6.43 -26.78
N GLU A 242 -13.47 -7.50 -26.93
CA GLU A 242 -14.84 -7.55 -26.44
C GLU A 242 -14.89 -7.61 -24.90
N ILE A 243 -15.87 -6.93 -24.31
CA ILE A 243 -16.08 -6.91 -22.85
C ILE A 243 -17.29 -7.77 -22.53
N GLN A 244 -17.16 -8.64 -21.54
CA GLN A 244 -18.25 -9.49 -21.04
C GLN A 244 -19.24 -8.67 -20.19
N GLU A 245 -19.93 -7.71 -20.81
CA GLU A 245 -20.86 -6.77 -20.15
C GLU A 245 -21.91 -7.49 -19.30
N ASN A 246 -22.44 -8.62 -19.79
CA ASN A 246 -23.45 -9.39 -19.07
C ASN A 246 -22.85 -10.05 -17.81
N LEU A 247 -21.62 -10.57 -17.90
CA LEU A 247 -20.94 -11.19 -16.77
C LEU A 247 -20.63 -10.17 -15.66
N LEU A 248 -20.22 -8.96 -16.06
CA LEU A 248 -19.79 -7.89 -15.16
C LEU A 248 -20.97 -7.11 -14.55
N PHE A 249 -22.00 -6.79 -15.34
CA PHE A 249 -23.02 -5.80 -14.95
C PHE A 249 -24.46 -6.26 -15.05
N ASP A 250 -24.77 -7.43 -15.60
CA ASP A 250 -26.16 -7.88 -15.67
C ASP A 250 -26.64 -8.38 -14.31
N THR A 251 -27.50 -7.57 -13.68
CA THR A 251 -28.19 -7.88 -12.43
C THR A 251 -29.57 -8.51 -12.65
N ARG A 252 -30.04 -8.64 -13.90
CA ARG A 252 -31.36 -9.18 -14.25
C ARG A 252 -31.30 -10.65 -14.65
N ASN A 253 -30.27 -11.09 -15.36
CA ASN A 253 -30.12 -12.50 -15.77
C ASN A 253 -29.27 -13.36 -14.83
N ASN A 254 -28.45 -12.74 -13.96
CA ASN A 254 -27.75 -13.48 -12.89
C ASN A 254 -28.70 -13.69 -11.70
N SER A 255 -29.26 -14.89 -11.60
CA SER A 255 -30.15 -15.33 -10.51
C SER A 255 -29.46 -15.38 -9.13
N SER A 256 -28.18 -15.06 -9.05
CA SER A 256 -27.39 -15.09 -7.83
C SER A 256 -26.97 -13.67 -7.47
N SER A 257 -27.62 -13.11 -6.46
CA SER A 257 -27.07 -11.96 -5.73
C SER A 257 -25.62 -12.25 -5.38
N ARG A 258 -24.69 -11.39 -5.82
CA ARG A 258 -23.25 -11.59 -5.56
C ARG A 258 -23.03 -11.51 -4.06
N PHE A 259 -22.32 -12.47 -3.48
CA PHE A 259 -22.02 -12.46 -2.06
C PHE A 259 -20.62 -12.96 -1.75
N VAL A 260 -20.03 -12.44 -0.68
CA VAL A 260 -18.81 -12.97 -0.06
C VAL A 260 -19.20 -13.85 1.11
N THR A 261 -18.53 -14.99 1.25
CA THR A 261 -18.63 -15.83 2.45
C THR A 261 -17.42 -15.55 3.34
N ILE A 262 -17.69 -15.10 4.57
CA ILE A 262 -16.69 -14.73 5.57
C ILE A 262 -16.00 -16.00 6.10
N SER A 263 -16.81 -16.96 6.58
CA SER A 263 -16.36 -18.26 7.06
C SER A 263 -17.17 -19.38 6.43
N PRO A 264 -16.52 -20.45 5.93
CA PRO A 264 -17.20 -21.69 5.60
C PRO A 264 -17.97 -22.28 6.80
N ALA A 265 -17.46 -22.07 8.02
CA ALA A 265 -18.05 -22.63 9.25
C ALA A 265 -19.40 -21.99 9.63
N TYR A 266 -19.61 -20.71 9.29
CA TYR A 266 -20.84 -19.98 9.65
C TYR A 266 -21.79 -19.77 8.46
N ASN A 267 -21.36 -20.11 7.24
CA ASN A 267 -22.10 -19.95 5.98
C ASN A 267 -22.81 -18.58 5.84
N GLN A 268 -22.21 -17.53 6.41
CA GLN A 268 -22.79 -16.20 6.38
C GLN A 268 -22.40 -15.47 5.10
N ARG A 269 -23.43 -15.02 4.39
CA ARG A 269 -23.33 -14.34 3.10
C ARG A 269 -23.43 -12.83 3.31
N ILE A 270 -22.39 -12.12 2.89
CA ILE A 270 -22.47 -10.66 2.71
C ILE A 270 -22.83 -10.39 1.26
N TYR A 271 -24.07 -9.93 1.03
CA TYR A 271 -24.45 -9.49 -0.30
C TYR A 271 -23.68 -8.25 -0.69
N LEU A 272 -23.16 -8.23 -1.91
CA LEU A 272 -22.37 -7.15 -2.45
C LEU A 272 -23.25 -6.17 -3.23
N PRO A 273 -22.95 -4.85 -3.22
CA PRO A 273 -23.58 -3.90 -4.12
C PRO A 273 -23.24 -4.20 -5.59
N PRO A 274 -24.05 -3.73 -6.55
CA PRO A 274 -23.72 -3.84 -7.98
C PRO A 274 -22.38 -3.20 -8.30
N LEU A 275 -21.63 -3.78 -9.24
CA LEU A 275 -20.37 -3.22 -9.71
C LEU A 275 -20.66 -1.91 -10.49
N PRO A 276 -20.10 -0.75 -10.09
CA PRO A 276 -20.30 0.50 -10.80
C PRO A 276 -19.67 0.44 -12.18
N ARG A 277 -20.36 0.94 -13.22
CA ARG A 277 -19.85 0.91 -14.59
C ARG A 277 -18.81 2.01 -14.84
N LEU A 278 -17.72 1.63 -15.50
CA LEU A 278 -16.77 2.56 -16.11
C LEU A 278 -17.24 2.92 -17.52
N HIS A 279 -17.30 4.21 -17.85
CA HIS A 279 -17.79 4.66 -19.16
C HIS A 279 -16.66 4.75 -20.19
N ASN A 280 -15.46 5.07 -19.73
CA ASN A 280 -14.25 5.10 -20.53
C ASN A 280 -13.77 3.68 -20.81
N ARG A 281 -13.89 3.26 -22.07
CA ARG A 281 -13.47 1.93 -22.55
C ARG A 281 -11.98 1.66 -22.33
N ASP A 282 -11.11 2.64 -22.56
CA ASP A 282 -9.67 2.47 -22.37
C ASP A 282 -9.34 2.15 -20.91
N LEU A 283 -9.93 2.90 -19.97
CA LEU A 283 -9.78 2.66 -18.55
C LEU A 283 -10.41 1.33 -18.12
N LEU A 284 -11.61 0.99 -18.62
CA LEU A 284 -12.28 -0.27 -18.31
C LEU A 284 -11.47 -1.47 -18.76
N VAL A 285 -10.98 -1.48 -20.01
CA VAL A 285 -10.16 -2.59 -20.51
C VAL A 285 -8.87 -2.70 -19.70
N LYS A 286 -8.15 -1.60 -19.47
CA LYS A 286 -6.92 -1.61 -18.66
C LYS A 286 -7.18 -2.10 -17.22
N ALA A 287 -8.31 -1.75 -16.62
CA ALA A 287 -8.72 -2.23 -15.30
C ALA A 287 -9.01 -3.73 -15.24
N LEU A 288 -9.39 -4.33 -16.37
CA LEU A 288 -9.65 -5.76 -16.53
C LEU A 288 -8.41 -6.53 -17.04
N MET A 289 -7.24 -5.88 -17.08
CA MET A 289 -5.97 -6.50 -17.44
C MET A 289 -5.05 -6.59 -16.23
N HIS A 290 -4.51 -7.78 -15.98
CA HIS A 290 -3.40 -7.93 -15.04
C HIS A 290 -2.08 -7.48 -15.70
N LYS A 291 -1.12 -6.99 -14.92
CA LYS A 291 0.20 -6.54 -15.42
C LYS A 291 0.95 -7.60 -16.23
N GLU A 292 0.67 -8.88 -15.99
CA GLU A 292 1.29 -10.02 -16.72
C GLU A 292 0.66 -10.28 -18.10
N PHE A 293 -0.46 -9.63 -18.45
CA PHE A 293 -1.12 -9.77 -19.76
C PHE A 293 -0.19 -9.40 -20.92
N TYR A 294 0.79 -8.51 -20.70
CA TYR A 294 1.76 -8.18 -21.74
C TYR A 294 2.51 -9.41 -22.27
N ARG A 295 2.72 -10.45 -21.45
CA ARG A 295 3.32 -11.73 -21.91
C ARG A 295 2.32 -12.59 -22.67
N LEU A 296 1.04 -12.48 -22.31
CA LEU A 296 -0.04 -13.24 -22.93
C LEU A 296 -0.35 -12.71 -24.34
N LEU A 297 -0.31 -11.39 -24.52
CA LEU A 297 -0.45 -10.72 -25.82
C LEU A 297 0.61 -11.17 -26.84
N LEU A 298 1.75 -11.66 -26.36
CA LEU A 298 2.88 -12.16 -27.14
C LEU A 298 2.77 -13.66 -27.49
N ASP A 299 1.67 -14.32 -27.15
CA ASP A 299 1.39 -15.66 -27.68
C ASP A 299 1.30 -15.60 -29.22
N PRO A 300 2.03 -16.43 -29.98
CA PRO A 300 2.04 -16.38 -31.46
C PRO A 300 0.65 -16.54 -32.11
N ARG A 301 -0.31 -17.13 -31.40
CA ARG A 301 -1.69 -17.28 -31.87
C ARG A 301 -2.51 -15.99 -31.71
N HIS A 302 -2.04 -15.07 -30.88
CA HIS A 302 -2.74 -13.83 -30.57
C HIS A 302 -2.46 -12.76 -31.63
N LYS A 303 -3.48 -11.98 -32.00
CA LYS A 303 -3.40 -10.98 -33.09
C LYS A 303 -2.33 -9.91 -32.84
N PHE A 304 -2.12 -9.54 -31.58
CA PHE A 304 -1.05 -8.60 -31.21
C PHE A 304 0.32 -9.14 -31.61
N ALA A 305 0.67 -10.37 -31.23
CA ALA A 305 1.94 -11.00 -31.58
C ALA A 305 2.14 -11.11 -33.10
N GLN A 306 1.09 -11.52 -33.83
CA GLN A 306 1.12 -11.61 -35.29
C GLN A 306 1.40 -10.25 -35.95
N THR A 307 0.84 -9.17 -35.40
CA THR A 307 1.07 -7.79 -35.88
C THR A 307 2.51 -7.34 -35.62
N MET A 308 3.09 -7.70 -34.48
CA MET A 308 4.48 -7.37 -34.17
C MET A 308 5.46 -8.17 -35.05
N GLN A 309 5.19 -9.46 -35.27
CA GLN A 309 6.00 -10.32 -36.12
C GLN A 309 5.98 -9.87 -37.59
N SER A 310 4.84 -9.41 -38.11
CA SER A 310 4.76 -8.91 -39.49
C SER A 310 5.60 -7.65 -39.73
N HIS A 311 5.95 -6.92 -38.67
CA HIS A 311 6.87 -5.78 -38.68
C HIS A 311 8.31 -6.17 -38.31
N ASN A 312 8.64 -7.47 -38.31
CA ASN A 312 9.94 -8.03 -37.94
C ASN A 312 10.39 -7.72 -36.50
N TYR A 313 9.45 -7.53 -35.58
CA TYR A 313 9.77 -7.39 -34.17
C TYR A 313 9.80 -8.74 -33.47
N ASP A 314 10.85 -8.98 -32.69
CA ASP A 314 10.94 -10.15 -31.81
C ASP A 314 9.88 -10.10 -30.70
N LEU A 315 9.47 -11.26 -30.21
CA LEU A 315 8.45 -11.43 -29.16
C LEU A 315 9.07 -11.63 -27.75
N SER A 316 10.34 -11.26 -27.57
CA SER A 316 10.99 -11.32 -26.26
C SER A 316 10.35 -10.36 -25.25
N PHE A 317 10.03 -10.88 -24.06
CA PHE A 317 9.29 -10.14 -23.04
C PHE A 317 9.96 -8.83 -22.60
N GLY A 318 11.29 -8.74 -22.64
CA GLY A 318 12.03 -7.54 -22.24
C GLY A 318 11.67 -6.31 -23.07
N GLU A 319 11.37 -6.50 -24.35
CA GLU A 319 11.10 -5.43 -25.31
C GLU A 319 9.71 -4.80 -25.14
N TYR A 320 8.78 -5.50 -24.48
CA TYR A 320 7.39 -5.07 -24.28
C TYR A 320 7.12 -4.59 -22.86
N GLY A 321 8.16 -4.29 -22.10
CA GLY A 321 8.04 -3.76 -20.74
C GLY A 321 7.20 -2.48 -20.67
N LEU A 322 7.11 -1.71 -21.76
CA LEU A 322 6.25 -0.52 -21.83
C LEU A 322 4.75 -0.83 -21.67
N VAL A 323 4.27 -1.96 -22.21
CA VAL A 323 2.87 -2.38 -22.08
C VAL A 323 2.59 -2.81 -20.65
N ARG A 324 3.54 -3.54 -20.04
CA ARG A 324 3.48 -3.86 -18.61
C ARG A 324 3.39 -2.61 -17.75
N ARG A 325 4.20 -1.59 -18.06
CA ARG A 325 4.14 -0.30 -17.37
C ARG A 325 2.73 0.25 -17.47
N GLU A 326 2.21 0.49 -18.70
CA GLU A 326 0.86 1.00 -18.99
C GLU A 326 -0.25 0.38 -18.12
N ILE A 327 -0.23 -0.94 -17.96
CA ILE A 327 -1.25 -1.67 -17.19
C ILE A 327 -1.00 -1.54 -15.66
N SER A 328 0.25 -1.63 -15.22
CA SER A 328 0.61 -1.66 -13.79
C SER A 328 0.31 -0.39 -12.99
N PHE A 329 0.00 0.73 -13.67
CA PHE A 329 -0.33 1.98 -12.98
C PHE A 329 -1.56 1.83 -12.09
N LEU A 330 -2.59 1.16 -12.60
CA LEU A 330 -3.90 1.08 -11.95
C LEU A 330 -3.83 0.24 -10.67
N ASP A 331 -3.19 -0.92 -10.69
CA ASP A 331 -2.88 -1.75 -9.50
C ASP A 331 -2.30 -0.85 -8.40
N GLY A 332 -1.21 -0.14 -8.68
CA GLY A 332 -0.54 0.66 -7.66
C GLY A 332 -1.37 1.81 -7.11
N LEU A 333 -2.18 2.47 -7.94
CA LEU A 333 -3.09 3.52 -7.48
C LEU A 333 -4.24 2.93 -6.65
N GLY A 334 -4.72 1.76 -7.02
CA GLY A 334 -5.81 1.04 -6.35
C GLY A 334 -5.44 0.61 -4.95
N ASP A 335 -4.27 -0.01 -4.79
CA ASP A 335 -3.69 -0.40 -3.50
C ASP A 335 -3.65 0.79 -2.52
N PHE A 336 -3.04 1.91 -2.95
CA PHE A 336 -2.98 3.10 -2.11
C PHE A 336 -4.37 3.65 -1.77
N PHE A 337 -5.29 3.69 -2.74
CA PHE A 337 -6.65 4.20 -2.53
C PHE A 337 -7.43 3.35 -1.53
N LEU A 338 -7.39 2.03 -1.68
CA LEU A 338 -8.06 1.09 -0.78
C LEU A 338 -7.49 1.19 0.64
N ALA A 339 -6.18 1.36 0.79
CA ALA A 339 -5.56 1.61 2.09
C ALA A 339 -6.06 2.91 2.74
N GLN A 340 -6.17 4.00 1.97
CA GLN A 340 -6.68 5.29 2.45
C GLN A 340 -8.15 5.18 2.89
N GLU A 341 -9.03 4.60 2.07
CA GLU A 341 -10.45 4.46 2.39
C GLU A 341 -10.68 3.51 3.57
N THR A 342 -9.84 2.47 3.71
CA THR A 342 -9.84 1.61 4.90
C THR A 342 -9.52 2.42 6.16
N SER A 343 -8.44 3.20 6.14
CA SER A 343 -8.03 4.05 7.27
C SER A 343 -9.14 5.04 7.64
N ARG A 344 -9.80 5.66 6.66
CA ARG A 344 -10.89 6.63 6.84
C ARG A 344 -12.15 5.99 7.42
N LEU A 345 -12.61 4.87 6.88
CA LEU A 345 -13.81 4.20 7.39
C LEU A 345 -13.65 3.74 8.84
N ILE A 346 -12.50 3.17 9.19
CA ILE A 346 -12.26 2.71 10.57
C ILE A 346 -12.37 3.89 11.54
N PHE A 347 -11.94 5.09 11.14
CA PHE A 347 -12.11 6.29 11.94
C PHE A 347 -13.54 6.77 12.04
N ASP A 348 -14.28 6.83 10.93
CA ASP A 348 -15.70 7.20 10.98
C ASP A 348 -16.47 6.30 11.96
N LEU A 349 -16.10 5.02 12.03
CA LEU A 349 -16.66 4.07 13.00
C LEU A 349 -16.18 4.31 14.44
N CYS A 350 -14.96 4.79 14.66
CA CYS A 350 -14.47 5.13 16.00
C CYS A 350 -15.05 6.45 16.53
N CYS A 351 -15.37 7.39 15.64
CA CYS A 351 -15.80 8.76 16.00
C CYS A 351 -17.31 8.95 16.05
N ASN A 352 -18.10 8.10 15.38
CA ASN A 352 -19.57 8.19 15.37
C ASN A 352 -20.26 7.79 16.68
N THR A 353 -19.51 7.61 17.77
CA THR A 353 -20.03 7.44 19.13
C THR A 353 -20.83 8.64 19.66
N ASN A 354 -20.85 9.78 18.95
CA ASN A 354 -21.58 10.99 19.34
C ASN A 354 -22.70 11.41 18.36
N SER A 355 -23.23 10.51 17.50
CA SER A 355 -24.41 10.86 16.71
C SER A 355 -25.66 10.93 17.60
N VAL A 356 -26.05 12.15 17.96
CA VAL A 356 -27.21 12.53 18.76
C VAL A 356 -28.56 12.18 18.09
N ASN A 357 -28.57 11.58 16.89
CA ASN A 357 -29.79 11.23 16.15
C ASN A 357 -29.89 9.71 15.87
N GLY A 358 -29.98 8.93 16.95
CA GLY A 358 -30.98 7.87 17.18
C GLY A 358 -31.28 6.73 16.19
N ASN A 359 -30.75 6.67 14.96
CA ASN A 359 -31.15 5.63 13.99
C ASN A 359 -30.01 4.88 13.27
N ASP A 360 -28.74 5.25 13.48
CA ASP A 360 -27.60 4.44 13.05
C ASP A 360 -27.03 3.75 14.31
N GLU A 361 -27.38 2.47 14.51
CA GLU A 361 -26.74 1.62 15.51
C GLU A 361 -25.22 1.72 15.33
N SER A 362 -24.50 2.25 16.31
CA SER A 362 -23.03 2.28 16.27
C SER A 362 -22.50 0.85 16.21
N ILE A 363 -22.06 0.43 15.02
CA ILE A 363 -21.71 -0.96 14.70
C ILE A 363 -20.51 -1.46 15.51
N LEU A 364 -19.69 -0.57 16.07
CA LEU A 364 -18.56 -0.89 16.93
C LEU A 364 -18.70 -0.11 18.24
N ASP A 365 -18.76 -0.82 19.37
CA ASP A 365 -18.74 -0.21 20.70
C ASP A 365 -17.53 0.72 20.86
N ALA A 366 -17.71 1.75 21.70
CA ALA A 366 -16.84 2.92 21.91
C ALA A 366 -15.40 2.64 22.41
N GLN A 367 -14.87 1.43 22.26
CA GLN A 367 -13.51 1.05 22.64
C GLN A 367 -12.81 0.22 21.55
N VAL A 368 -12.74 0.75 20.33
CA VAL A 368 -11.85 0.18 19.30
C VAL A 368 -10.40 0.39 19.73
N SER A 369 -9.81 -0.61 20.37
CA SER A 369 -8.40 -0.60 20.75
C SER A 369 -7.49 -0.44 19.52
N SER A 370 -6.25 0.02 19.72
CA SER A 370 -5.25 0.10 18.63
C SER A 370 -4.99 -1.26 17.97
N GLN A 371 -5.17 -2.36 18.71
CA GLN A 371 -5.06 -3.72 18.17
C GLN A 371 -6.22 -4.03 17.24
N THR A 372 -7.46 -3.68 17.63
CA THR A 372 -8.66 -3.82 16.80
C THR A 372 -8.57 -2.98 15.53
N TYR A 373 -8.07 -1.73 15.64
CA TYR A 373 -7.83 -0.86 14.49
C TYR A 373 -6.88 -1.52 13.48
N ASN A 374 -5.73 -2.01 13.95
CA ASN A 374 -4.73 -2.65 13.08
C ASN A 374 -5.25 -3.95 12.48
N LEU A 375 -6.05 -4.71 13.22
CA LEU A 375 -6.68 -5.92 12.74
C LEU A 375 -7.70 -5.63 11.64
N LEU A 376 -8.57 -4.64 11.83
CA LEU A 376 -9.54 -4.19 10.82
C LEU A 376 -8.82 -3.69 9.57
N LYS A 377 -7.77 -2.87 9.74
CA LYS A 377 -6.95 -2.38 8.63
C LYS A 377 -6.33 -3.53 7.85
N MET A 378 -5.81 -4.53 8.56
CA MET A 378 -5.23 -5.72 7.96
C MET A 378 -6.26 -6.52 7.17
N ILE A 379 -7.43 -6.80 7.75
CA ILE A 379 -8.48 -7.61 7.12
C ILE A 379 -9.05 -6.94 5.87
N LEU A 380 -9.43 -5.65 5.99
CA LEU A 380 -10.12 -4.92 4.92
C LEU A 380 -9.21 -4.60 3.73
N ALA A 381 -7.89 -4.53 3.94
CA ALA A 381 -6.91 -4.27 2.88
C ALA A 381 -6.09 -5.52 2.50
N THR A 382 -6.61 -6.74 2.72
CA THR A 382 -5.89 -7.97 2.30
C THR A 382 -6.19 -8.37 0.86
N ASN A 383 -5.16 -8.88 0.16
CA ASN A 383 -5.31 -9.58 -1.12
C ASN A 383 -6.31 -10.75 -1.04
N THR A 384 -6.48 -11.36 0.14
CA THR A 384 -7.51 -12.39 0.37
C THR A 384 -8.93 -11.82 0.20
N LEU A 385 -9.22 -10.63 0.74
CA LEU A 385 -10.53 -9.99 0.51
C LEU A 385 -10.66 -9.52 -0.93
N MET A 386 -9.63 -8.87 -1.48
CA MET A 386 -9.65 -8.35 -2.85
C MET A 386 -9.85 -9.47 -3.88
N SER A 387 -9.16 -10.60 -3.73
CA SER A 387 -9.36 -11.77 -4.59
C SER A 387 -10.77 -12.37 -4.47
N LYS A 388 -11.36 -12.42 -3.27
CA LYS A 388 -12.78 -12.81 -3.10
C LYS A 388 -13.70 -11.86 -3.87
N LEU A 389 -13.49 -10.54 -3.78
CA LEU A 389 -14.27 -9.55 -4.51
C LEU A 389 -14.09 -9.69 -6.04
N THR A 390 -12.85 -9.86 -6.52
CA THR A 390 -12.53 -10.16 -7.94
C THR A 390 -13.30 -11.36 -8.46
N LYS A 391 -13.39 -12.45 -7.67
CA LYS A 391 -14.15 -13.65 -8.04
C LYS A 391 -15.65 -13.37 -8.07
N CYS A 392 -16.20 -12.73 -7.03
CA CYS A 392 -17.63 -12.42 -6.96
C CYS A 392 -18.10 -11.50 -8.10
N TYR A 393 -17.25 -10.58 -8.55
CA TYR A 393 -17.53 -9.67 -9.66
C TYR A 393 -17.06 -10.17 -11.03
N ASN A 394 -16.39 -11.33 -11.09
CA ASN A 394 -15.83 -11.91 -12.31
C ASN A 394 -14.85 -10.98 -13.07
N LEU A 395 -14.12 -10.10 -12.36
CA LEU A 395 -13.26 -9.10 -13.01
C LEU A 395 -12.16 -9.76 -13.86
N HIS A 396 -11.58 -10.85 -13.36
CA HIS A 396 -10.56 -11.65 -14.04
C HIS A 396 -11.05 -12.34 -15.34
N GLN A 397 -12.36 -12.38 -15.59
CA GLN A 397 -12.98 -12.91 -16.81
C GLN A 397 -13.72 -11.82 -17.61
N GLY A 398 -13.51 -10.54 -17.27
CA GLY A 398 -14.24 -9.43 -17.85
C GLY A 398 -13.92 -9.17 -19.33
N LEU A 399 -12.74 -9.60 -19.81
CA LEU A 399 -12.37 -9.51 -21.21
C LEU A 399 -12.69 -10.82 -21.94
N ASN A 400 -13.34 -10.72 -23.10
CA ASN A 400 -13.60 -11.85 -23.97
C ASN A 400 -12.39 -12.11 -24.88
N ASP A 401 -11.30 -12.60 -24.29
CA ASP A 401 -10.14 -13.09 -25.02
C ASP A 401 -9.87 -14.56 -24.63
N PRO A 402 -10.28 -15.52 -25.48
CA PRO A 402 -10.11 -16.94 -25.17
C PRO A 402 -8.66 -17.37 -24.97
N ILE A 403 -7.71 -16.77 -25.69
CA ILE A 403 -6.29 -17.14 -25.59
C ILE A 403 -5.76 -16.70 -24.23
N ILE A 404 -6.02 -15.44 -23.86
CA ILE A 404 -5.61 -14.88 -22.57
C ILE A 404 -6.30 -15.63 -21.42
N ASN A 405 -7.61 -15.82 -21.49
CA ASN A 405 -8.39 -16.46 -20.42
C ASN A 405 -7.95 -17.90 -20.19
N THR A 406 -7.69 -18.67 -21.26
CA THR A 406 -7.17 -20.04 -21.14
C THR A 406 -5.80 -20.04 -20.46
N ARG A 407 -4.89 -19.16 -20.89
CA ARG A 407 -3.55 -19.10 -20.30
C ARG A 407 -3.58 -18.66 -18.84
N ILE A 408 -4.41 -17.69 -18.47
CA ILE A 408 -4.61 -17.28 -17.07
C ILE A 408 -5.07 -18.46 -16.21
N ALA A 409 -6.10 -19.16 -16.68
CA ALA A 409 -6.65 -20.33 -16.02
C ALA A 409 -5.59 -21.43 -15.77
N ASP A 410 -4.75 -21.69 -16.77
CA ASP A 410 -3.78 -22.80 -16.72
C ASP A 410 -2.48 -22.44 -15.97
N GLU A 411 -1.98 -21.22 -16.14
CA GLU A 411 -0.63 -20.84 -15.69
C GLU A 411 -0.63 -19.97 -14.41
N TRP A 412 -1.65 -19.12 -14.20
CA TRP A 412 -1.66 -18.16 -13.08
C TRP A 412 -2.62 -18.51 -11.96
N ILE A 413 -3.83 -18.99 -12.30
CA ILE A 413 -4.86 -19.33 -11.31
C ILE A 413 -5.40 -20.78 -11.44
N PRO A 414 -4.52 -21.80 -11.57
CA PRO A 414 -4.95 -23.19 -11.79
C PRO A 414 -5.75 -23.77 -10.63
N TYR A 415 -5.43 -23.44 -9.38
CA TYR A 415 -6.16 -23.93 -8.21
C TYR A 415 -7.54 -23.27 -8.12
N THR A 416 -7.64 -21.96 -8.34
CA THR A 416 -8.93 -21.25 -8.43
C THR A 416 -9.81 -21.80 -9.55
N THR A 417 -9.24 -22.17 -10.70
CA THR A 417 -10.01 -22.65 -11.85
C THR A 417 -10.44 -24.10 -11.70
N SER A 418 -9.50 -24.99 -11.36
CA SER A 418 -9.75 -26.43 -11.36
C SER A 418 -10.19 -26.98 -10.00
N GLY A 419 -9.97 -26.24 -8.91
CA GLY A 419 -10.11 -26.74 -7.54
C GLY A 419 -9.05 -27.77 -7.14
N VAL A 420 -8.09 -28.07 -8.03
CA VAL A 420 -7.05 -29.10 -7.81
C VAL A 420 -5.71 -28.43 -7.59
N LEU A 421 -5.09 -28.74 -6.45
CA LEU A 421 -3.76 -28.23 -6.15
C LEU A 421 -2.70 -28.94 -7.03
N PRO A 422 -1.76 -28.20 -7.65
CA PRO A 422 -0.63 -28.82 -8.34
C PRO A 422 0.17 -29.73 -7.40
N LYS A 423 0.38 -30.99 -7.79
CA LYS A 423 0.95 -32.07 -6.95
C LYS A 423 2.32 -31.78 -6.31
N GLU A 424 3.07 -30.83 -6.85
CA GLU A 424 4.45 -30.52 -6.44
C GLU A 424 4.59 -29.15 -5.75
N LYS A 425 3.49 -28.43 -5.51
CA LYS A 425 3.52 -27.08 -4.93
C LYS A 425 2.92 -27.05 -3.53
N ASP A 426 3.48 -26.19 -2.70
CA ASP A 426 2.93 -25.90 -1.38
C ASP A 426 1.54 -25.25 -1.50
N PRO A 427 0.52 -25.75 -0.79
CA PRO A 427 -0.85 -25.22 -0.87
C PRO A 427 -0.97 -23.75 -0.48
N ASP A 428 -0.24 -23.32 0.54
CA ASP A 428 -0.29 -21.95 1.05
C ASP A 428 0.44 -21.00 0.10
N GLU A 429 1.57 -21.43 -0.48
CA GLU A 429 2.28 -20.62 -1.49
C GLU A 429 1.44 -20.41 -2.76
N VAL A 430 0.81 -21.47 -3.28
CA VAL A 430 -0.08 -21.37 -4.45
C VAL A 430 -1.24 -20.45 -4.16
N ARG A 431 -1.87 -20.60 -2.99
CA ARG A 431 -3.00 -19.76 -2.60
C ARG A 431 -2.60 -18.30 -2.46
N ILE A 432 -1.49 -17.99 -1.76
CA ILE A 432 -1.01 -16.61 -1.59
C ILE A 432 -0.74 -15.96 -2.94
N TYR A 433 -0.10 -16.70 -3.85
CA TYR A 433 0.18 -16.22 -5.19
C TYR A 433 -1.09 -15.92 -5.99
N GLU A 434 -2.06 -16.83 -6.01
CA GLU A 434 -3.33 -16.61 -6.71
C GLU A 434 -4.15 -15.48 -6.09
N GLU A 435 -4.13 -15.34 -4.77
CA GLU A 435 -4.78 -14.24 -4.06
C GLU A 435 -4.16 -12.88 -4.43
N GLU A 436 -2.83 -12.79 -4.55
CA GLU A 436 -2.12 -11.60 -5.04
C GLU A 436 -2.52 -11.30 -6.49
N PHE A 437 -2.40 -12.28 -7.38
CA PHE A 437 -2.74 -12.12 -8.81
C PHE A 437 -4.20 -11.67 -9.01
N LEU A 438 -5.14 -12.21 -8.25
CA LEU A 438 -6.56 -11.84 -8.34
C LEU A 438 -6.85 -10.51 -7.63
N GLY A 439 -6.13 -10.18 -6.56
CA GLY A 439 -6.27 -8.92 -5.84
C GLY A 439 -6.02 -7.71 -6.73
N ASP A 440 -4.96 -7.78 -7.54
CA ASP A 440 -4.55 -6.73 -8.50
C ASP A 440 -5.68 -6.29 -9.45
N PHE A 441 -6.61 -7.19 -9.83
CA PHE A 441 -7.76 -6.83 -10.68
C PHE A 441 -8.74 -5.90 -9.96
N PHE A 442 -9.05 -6.20 -8.69
CA PHE A 442 -9.98 -5.37 -7.92
C PHE A 442 -9.35 -4.00 -7.64
N GLU A 443 -8.07 -3.97 -7.28
CA GLU A 443 -7.30 -2.73 -7.12
C GLU A 443 -7.32 -1.90 -8.41
N SER A 444 -7.01 -2.51 -9.55
CA SER A 444 -7.01 -1.84 -10.85
C SER A 444 -8.39 -1.28 -11.21
N TYR A 445 -9.46 -2.01 -10.92
CA TYR A 445 -10.83 -1.55 -11.12
C TYR A 445 -11.19 -0.35 -10.25
N MET A 446 -10.84 -0.41 -8.96
CA MET A 446 -11.07 0.69 -8.03
C MET A 446 -10.26 1.94 -8.40
N ALA A 447 -9.04 1.76 -8.91
CA ALA A 447 -8.22 2.85 -9.43
C ALA A 447 -8.85 3.50 -10.66
N ALA A 448 -9.35 2.71 -11.61
CA ALA A 448 -10.04 3.24 -12.79
C ALA A 448 -11.32 3.99 -12.39
N LEU A 449 -12.09 3.46 -11.43
CA LEU A 449 -13.25 4.16 -10.88
C LEU A 449 -12.85 5.45 -10.18
N LEU A 450 -11.74 5.46 -9.44
CA LEU A 450 -11.23 6.65 -8.78
C LEU A 450 -10.83 7.73 -9.80
N ILE A 451 -10.24 7.35 -10.93
CA ILE A 451 -9.84 8.28 -12.00
C ILE A 451 -11.07 8.90 -12.66
N GLU A 452 -12.08 8.10 -12.99
CA GLU A 452 -13.25 8.55 -13.76
C GLU A 452 -14.36 9.15 -12.87
N GLN A 453 -14.67 8.49 -11.75
CA GLN A 453 -15.83 8.76 -10.88
C GLN A 453 -15.44 8.67 -9.39
N PRO A 454 -14.62 9.61 -8.85
CA PRO A 454 -14.04 9.51 -7.51
C PRO A 454 -15.07 9.29 -6.39
N GLN A 455 -16.21 9.96 -6.44
CA GLN A 455 -17.24 9.85 -5.40
C GLN A 455 -17.94 8.49 -5.44
N VAL A 456 -18.13 7.91 -6.63
CA VAL A 456 -18.71 6.57 -6.82
C VAL A 456 -17.74 5.51 -6.30
N ALA A 457 -16.44 5.66 -6.57
CA ALA A 457 -15.41 4.77 -6.03
C ALA A 457 -15.43 4.75 -4.49
N LYS A 458 -15.46 5.94 -3.87
CA LYS A 458 -15.51 6.11 -2.40
C LYS A 458 -16.79 5.50 -1.80
N SER A 459 -17.96 5.79 -2.37
CA SER A 459 -19.23 5.28 -1.83
C SER A 459 -19.33 3.75 -1.97
N PHE A 460 -18.94 3.20 -3.12
CA PHE A 460 -18.99 1.77 -3.41
C PHE A 460 -18.14 0.94 -2.45
N ILE A 461 -16.87 1.30 -2.24
CA ILE A 461 -16.00 0.53 -1.34
C ILE A 461 -16.42 0.67 0.13
N ARG A 462 -16.87 1.87 0.54
CA ARG A 462 -17.39 2.08 1.90
C ARG A 462 -18.62 1.23 2.17
N GLU A 463 -19.50 1.08 1.19
CA GLU A 463 -20.67 0.21 1.33
C GLU A 463 -20.26 -1.25 1.53
N ILE A 464 -19.31 -1.76 0.74
CA ILE A 464 -18.76 -3.13 0.89
C ILE A 464 -18.18 -3.31 2.30
N TYR A 465 -17.32 -2.39 2.74
CA TYR A 465 -16.67 -2.47 4.04
C TYR A 465 -17.65 -2.34 5.22
N LYS A 466 -18.65 -1.45 5.14
CA LYS A 466 -19.70 -1.35 6.16
C LYS A 466 -20.47 -2.66 6.32
N ARG A 467 -20.84 -3.30 5.19
CA ARG A 467 -21.51 -4.61 5.20
C ARG A 467 -20.61 -5.70 5.81
N LEU A 468 -19.31 -5.71 5.47
CA LEU A 468 -18.33 -6.63 6.06
C LEU A 468 -18.22 -6.47 7.58
N ILE A 469 -18.02 -5.23 8.05
CA ILE A 469 -17.84 -4.93 9.48
C ILE A 469 -19.12 -5.24 10.26
N SER A 470 -20.30 -4.92 9.73
CA SER A 470 -21.59 -5.26 10.34
C SER A 470 -21.73 -6.77 10.56
N VAL A 471 -21.33 -7.58 9.59
CA VAL A 471 -21.41 -9.03 9.77
C VAL A 471 -20.34 -9.52 10.74
N MET A 472 -19.09 -9.04 10.64
CA MET A 472 -18.00 -9.40 11.55
C MET A 472 -18.38 -9.15 13.02
N THR A 473 -18.95 -7.99 13.32
CA THR A 473 -19.35 -7.59 14.67
C THR A 473 -20.52 -8.41 15.20
N ARG A 474 -21.48 -8.80 14.33
CA ARG A 474 -22.61 -9.65 14.71
C ARG A 474 -22.28 -11.13 14.88
N THR A 475 -21.26 -11.63 14.20
CA THR A 475 -20.94 -13.06 14.15
C THR A 475 -19.82 -13.51 15.04
N LEU A 476 -18.82 -12.65 15.24
CA LEU A 476 -17.63 -13.03 15.94
C LEU A 476 -17.85 -12.83 17.44
N PRO A 477 -17.34 -13.75 18.28
CA PRO A 477 -17.46 -13.60 19.72
C PRO A 477 -16.85 -12.25 20.15
N PRO A 478 -17.37 -11.64 21.23
CA PRO A 478 -16.90 -10.34 21.73
C PRO A 478 -15.41 -10.34 22.10
N GLU A 479 -14.82 -11.52 22.31
CA GLU A 479 -13.38 -11.70 22.44
C GLU A 479 -12.67 -11.52 21.08
N VAL A 480 -12.25 -10.29 20.82
CA VAL A 480 -11.45 -9.91 19.65
C VAL A 480 -10.01 -10.42 19.78
N THR A 481 -9.81 -11.72 19.61
CA THR A 481 -8.46 -12.26 19.43
C THR A 481 -8.12 -12.26 17.93
N TYR A 482 -6.89 -11.81 17.62
CA TYR A 482 -6.34 -11.76 16.28
C TYR A 482 -6.53 -13.08 15.51
N GLN A 483 -6.29 -14.21 16.18
CA GLN A 483 -6.37 -15.54 15.59
C GLN A 483 -7.81 -15.92 15.22
N ASN A 484 -8.79 -15.61 16.08
CA ASN A 484 -10.20 -15.91 15.80
C ASN A 484 -10.71 -15.08 14.61
N TRP A 485 -10.39 -13.80 14.55
CA TRP A 485 -10.86 -12.94 13.47
C TRP A 485 -10.19 -13.26 12.14
N THR A 486 -8.88 -13.44 12.11
CA THR A 486 -8.18 -13.81 10.85
C THR A 486 -8.63 -15.18 10.35
N MET A 487 -8.74 -16.19 11.22
CA MET A 487 -9.26 -17.51 10.83
C MET A 487 -10.73 -17.47 10.40
N ASN A 488 -11.59 -16.76 11.13
CA ASN A 488 -13.02 -16.74 10.81
C ASN A 488 -13.36 -15.83 9.63
N ILE A 489 -12.57 -14.80 9.33
CA ILE A 489 -12.89 -13.82 8.28
C ILE A 489 -12.12 -14.06 6.99
N LEU A 490 -10.83 -14.36 7.13
CA LEU A 490 -9.93 -14.58 6.00
C LEU A 490 -9.73 -16.08 5.73
N GLY A 491 -10.20 -16.95 6.63
CA GLY A 491 -9.97 -18.40 6.53
C GLY A 491 -8.51 -18.79 6.80
N ARG A 492 -7.71 -17.91 7.42
CA ARG A 492 -6.29 -18.18 7.73
C ARG A 492 -5.74 -17.25 8.80
N ASN A 493 -4.65 -17.66 9.45
CA ASN A 493 -3.84 -16.79 10.30
C ASN A 493 -2.78 -16.09 9.44
N ILE A 494 -2.71 -14.75 9.47
CA ILE A 494 -1.76 -13.98 8.63
C ILE A 494 -0.34 -14.03 9.24
N TYR A 495 -0.21 -14.27 10.55
CA TYR A 495 1.07 -14.66 11.16
C TYR A 495 1.06 -16.17 11.37
N GLY A 496 1.47 -16.91 10.33
CA GLY A 496 1.71 -18.34 10.47
C GLY A 496 2.62 -18.59 11.67
N LYS A 497 2.20 -19.44 12.62
CA LYS A 497 3.16 -20.05 13.52
C LYS A 497 4.11 -20.82 12.61
N LYS A 498 5.34 -20.33 12.46
CA LYS A 498 6.45 -21.27 12.27
C LYS A 498 6.40 -22.15 13.49
N GLU A 499 5.86 -23.35 13.34
CA GLU A 499 6.15 -24.40 14.28
C GLU A 499 7.67 -24.48 14.34
N VAL A 500 8.21 -24.14 15.51
CA VAL A 500 9.58 -24.43 15.85
C VAL A 500 9.63 -25.95 15.86
N ALA A 501 10.23 -26.51 14.83
CA ALA A 501 10.56 -27.93 14.74
C ALA A 501 11.44 -28.34 15.93
#